data_AF-A0A4R5XEI0-F1
#
_entry.id   AF-A0A4R5XEI0-F1
#
_cell.length_a   1.000
_cell.length_b   1.000
_cell.length_c   1.000
_cell.angle_alpha   90.00
_cell.angle_beta   90.00
_cell.angle_gamma   90.00
#
_symmetry.space_group_name_H-M   'P 1'
#
loop_
_entity.id
_entity.type
_entity.pdbx_description
1 polymer ?
#
loop_
_entity_poly.entity_id
_entity_poly.type
_entity_poly.pdbx_seq_one_letter_code
_entity_poly.pdbx_strand_id
1 'polypeptide(L)'
;MAVDLKTEPNDSDTSMADASNDLPMPPTPDAVVEQLQDLVSSHYLNVEPSTVHIRAAALFARLKALNRAANAAARARKQATADARHEMDQTHLGLQNLLYEKRHLEREIDKCRQFASIYQDVPFHSLEEFEELAPVEARTEEVMRNEHQLMLNRLSFELAERQRLDLKKKELLQQKEELLKQSRIKLATMESVKTQIDALMKAFNFLSTDSKRRSDSNEYTDSIGSSKESRRNGPSNIINRRRIS
;
A
#
# COMPACT_ATOMS: atom_id res chain seq x y z
N MET A 1 -14.44 17.91 -10.59
CA MET A 1 -14.33 18.51 -11.94
C MET A 1 -14.24 17.37 -12.94
N ALA A 2 -15.35 17.03 -13.58
CA ALA A 2 -15.35 16.09 -14.70
C ALA A 2 -14.77 16.82 -15.91
N VAL A 3 -13.64 16.36 -16.42
CA VAL A 3 -13.05 16.91 -17.63
C VAL A 3 -13.74 16.19 -18.79
N ASP A 4 -14.72 16.85 -19.39
CA ASP A 4 -15.32 16.44 -20.65
C ASP A 4 -14.22 16.39 -21.71
N LEU A 5 -13.67 15.20 -21.97
CA LEU A 5 -12.91 14.95 -23.19
C LEU A 5 -13.91 14.90 -24.35
N LYS A 6 -14.20 16.08 -24.91
CA LYS A 6 -14.69 16.18 -26.29
C LYS A 6 -13.70 15.44 -27.18
N THR A 7 -14.10 14.25 -27.59
CA THR A 7 -13.43 13.50 -28.64
C THR A 7 -13.86 14.20 -29.92
N GLU A 8 -13.01 15.09 -30.43
CA GLU A 8 -13.18 15.68 -31.75
C GLU A 8 -13.31 14.54 -32.78
N PRO A 9 -14.32 14.55 -33.66
CA PRO A 9 -14.39 13.58 -34.74
C PRO A 9 -13.22 13.87 -35.69
N ASN A 10 -12.29 12.93 -35.78
CA ASN A 10 -11.19 13.03 -36.73
C ASN A 10 -11.77 12.83 -38.14
N ASP A 11 -12.03 13.95 -38.83
CA ASP A 11 -12.47 14.04 -40.23
C ASP A 11 -11.34 13.61 -41.19
N SER A 12 -10.85 12.37 -41.05
CA SER A 12 -9.99 11.71 -42.03
C SER A 12 -10.65 10.50 -42.67
N ASP A 13 -11.97 10.37 -42.54
CA ASP A 13 -12.76 9.31 -43.19
C ASP A 13 -13.23 9.77 -44.59
N THR A 14 -12.28 10.31 -45.36
CA THR A 14 -12.49 10.71 -46.76
C THR A 14 -11.57 9.87 -47.66
N SER A 15 -12.18 9.03 -48.50
CA SER A 15 -11.63 8.45 -49.74
C SER A 15 -10.93 7.08 -49.75
N MET A 16 -11.34 6.09 -48.93
CA MET A 16 -10.93 4.68 -49.19
C MET A 16 -12.06 3.78 -49.72
N ALA A 17 -13.28 4.32 -49.85
CA ALA A 17 -14.48 3.53 -50.17
C ALA A 17 -14.69 3.19 -51.67
N ASP A 18 -13.79 3.54 -52.60
CA ASP A 18 -14.11 3.36 -54.03
C ASP A 18 -12.98 2.85 -54.94
N ALA A 19 -11.85 2.38 -54.40
CA ALA A 19 -10.77 1.83 -55.24
C ALA A 19 -11.11 0.46 -55.86
N SER A 20 -12.07 -0.27 -55.28
CA SER A 20 -12.52 -1.59 -55.76
C SER A 20 -13.53 -1.50 -56.91
N ASN A 21 -14.16 -0.34 -57.11
CA ASN A 21 -15.16 -0.10 -58.15
C ASN A 21 -14.52 0.30 -59.49
N ASP A 22 -13.30 0.83 -59.47
CA ASP A 22 -12.51 1.21 -60.66
C ASP A 22 -11.81 0.03 -61.35
N LEU A 23 -11.90 -1.20 -60.81
CA LEU A 23 -11.27 -2.37 -61.42
C LEU A 23 -12.05 -2.83 -62.66
N PRO A 24 -11.42 -2.82 -63.86
CA PRO A 24 -12.10 -3.04 -65.12
C PRO A 24 -12.90 -4.34 -65.10
N MET A 25 -14.20 -4.23 -65.35
CA MET A 25 -15.08 -5.38 -65.49
C MET A 25 -14.64 -6.23 -66.68
N PRO A 26 -14.66 -7.56 -66.55
CA PRO A 26 -14.35 -8.42 -67.67
C PRO A 26 -15.37 -8.20 -68.80
N PRO A 27 -14.92 -8.08 -70.06
CA PRO A 27 -15.82 -7.93 -71.20
C PRO A 27 -16.74 -9.14 -71.35
N THR A 28 -18.01 -8.90 -71.70
CA THR A 28 -19.03 -9.95 -71.81
C THR A 28 -18.74 -10.86 -73.02
N PRO A 29 -18.81 -12.20 -72.86
CA PRO A 29 -18.56 -13.13 -73.95
C PRO A 29 -19.76 -13.31 -74.88
N ASP A 30 -20.95 -12.87 -74.46
CA ASP A 30 -22.24 -13.21 -75.08
C ASP A 30 -22.29 -12.91 -76.57
N ALA A 31 -21.80 -11.74 -76.99
CA ALA A 31 -21.77 -11.36 -78.41
C ALA A 31 -20.87 -12.27 -79.26
N VAL A 32 -19.79 -12.82 -78.70
CA VAL A 32 -18.88 -13.75 -79.40
C VAL A 32 -19.48 -15.16 -79.43
N VAL A 33 -20.16 -15.55 -78.35
CA VAL A 33 -20.85 -16.83 -78.24
C VAL A 33 -22.04 -16.89 -79.20
N GLU A 34 -22.83 -15.83 -79.30
CA GLU A 34 -23.94 -15.70 -80.23
C GLU A 34 -23.45 -15.78 -81.69
N GLN A 35 -22.35 -15.10 -82.01
CA GLN A 35 -21.71 -15.18 -83.34
C GLN A 35 -21.16 -16.57 -83.66
N LEU A 36 -20.70 -17.33 -82.66
CA LEU A 36 -20.27 -18.72 -82.83
C LEU A 36 -21.46 -19.66 -83.05
N GLN A 37 -22.59 -19.41 -82.36
CA GLN A 37 -23.82 -20.18 -82.54
C GLN A 37 -24.43 -19.94 -83.93
N ASP A 38 -24.39 -18.71 -84.44
CA ASP A 38 -24.86 -18.37 -85.79
C ASP A 38 -24.15 -19.18 -86.89
N LEU A 39 -22.86 -19.49 -86.72
CA LEU A 39 -22.10 -20.29 -87.70
C LEU A 39 -22.62 -21.72 -87.88
N VAL A 40 -23.46 -22.22 -86.97
CA VAL A 40 -24.09 -23.55 -87.03
C VAL A 40 -25.47 -23.49 -87.70
N SER A 41 -26.02 -22.29 -87.92
CA SER A 41 -27.33 -22.07 -88.56
C SER A 41 -27.35 -22.53 -90.02
N SER A 42 -28.54 -22.90 -90.51
CA SER A 42 -28.77 -23.39 -91.88
C SER A 42 -28.29 -22.45 -93.00
N HIS A 43 -28.00 -21.18 -92.68
CA HIS A 43 -27.49 -20.17 -93.59
C HIS A 43 -26.08 -20.48 -94.15
N TYR A 44 -25.27 -21.26 -93.44
CA TYR A 44 -23.89 -21.57 -93.83
C TYR A 44 -23.74 -22.92 -94.55
N LEU A 45 -24.84 -23.65 -94.84
CA LEU A 45 -24.81 -24.97 -95.50
C LEU A 45 -24.30 -24.93 -96.95
N ASN A 46 -24.40 -23.77 -97.62
CA ASN A 46 -24.00 -23.56 -99.02
C ASN A 46 -22.71 -22.73 -99.17
N VAL A 47 -22.02 -22.44 -98.07
CA VAL A 47 -20.83 -21.58 -98.04
C VAL A 47 -19.56 -22.44 -98.07
N GLU A 48 -18.53 -21.98 -98.81
CA GLU A 48 -17.23 -22.65 -98.89
C GLU A 48 -16.64 -22.95 -97.50
N PRO A 49 -16.32 -24.22 -97.16
CA PRO A 49 -15.90 -24.63 -95.81
C PRO A 49 -14.69 -23.85 -95.27
N SER A 50 -13.76 -23.47 -96.14
CA SER A 50 -12.55 -22.72 -95.79
C SER A 50 -12.87 -21.35 -95.16
N THR A 51 -13.89 -20.67 -95.65
CA THR A 51 -14.29 -19.33 -95.16
C THR A 51 -14.95 -19.41 -93.78
N VAL A 52 -15.75 -20.45 -93.54
CA VAL A 52 -16.37 -20.73 -92.24
C VAL A 52 -15.30 -21.06 -91.20
N HIS A 53 -14.28 -21.86 -91.57
CA HIS A 53 -13.16 -22.18 -90.69
C HIS A 53 -12.34 -20.95 -90.29
N ILE A 54 -12.07 -20.02 -91.22
CA ILE A 54 -11.35 -18.78 -90.93
C ILE A 54 -12.15 -17.90 -89.95
N ARG A 55 -13.47 -17.76 -90.17
CA ARG A 55 -14.35 -16.99 -89.29
C ARG A 55 -14.46 -17.62 -87.89
N ALA A 56 -14.62 -18.94 -87.81
CA ALA A 56 -14.64 -19.66 -86.55
C ALA A 56 -13.31 -19.50 -85.80
N ALA A 57 -12.17 -19.63 -86.48
CA ALA A 57 -10.85 -19.46 -85.88
C ALA A 57 -10.66 -18.04 -85.30
N ALA A 58 -11.13 -17.00 -86.00
CA ALA A 58 -11.10 -15.62 -85.51
C ALA A 58 -11.98 -15.42 -84.26
N LEU A 59 -13.20 -15.99 -84.24
CA LEU A 59 -14.08 -15.94 -83.06
C LEU A 59 -13.49 -16.70 -81.87
N PHE A 60 -12.86 -17.86 -82.08
CA PHE A 60 -12.14 -18.59 -81.03
C PHE A 60 -10.94 -17.82 -80.49
N ALA A 61 -10.19 -17.13 -81.35
CA ALA A 61 -9.10 -16.26 -80.91
C ALA A 61 -9.62 -15.11 -80.03
N ARG A 62 -10.75 -14.49 -80.41
CA ARG A 62 -11.44 -13.46 -79.62
C ARG A 62 -11.93 -14.01 -78.29
N LEU A 63 -12.56 -15.19 -78.26
CA LEU A 63 -13.01 -15.83 -77.02
C LEU A 63 -11.85 -16.15 -76.07
N LYS A 64 -10.72 -16.64 -76.60
CA LYS A 64 -9.49 -16.86 -75.81
C LYS A 64 -8.95 -15.55 -75.24
N ALA A 65 -9.02 -14.45 -75.99
CA ALA A 65 -8.62 -13.14 -75.50
C ALA A 65 -9.53 -12.63 -74.36
N LEU A 66 -10.85 -12.78 -74.50
CA LEU A 66 -11.83 -12.46 -73.45
C LEU A 66 -11.60 -13.30 -72.18
N ASN A 67 -11.32 -14.60 -72.33
CA ASN A 67 -11.01 -15.48 -71.20
C ASN A 67 -9.73 -15.03 -70.46
N ARG A 68 -8.66 -14.67 -71.20
CA ARG A 68 -7.45 -14.10 -70.58
C ARG A 68 -7.73 -12.78 -69.85
N ALA A 69 -8.52 -11.90 -70.45
CA ALA A 69 -8.93 -10.64 -69.83
C ALA A 69 -9.74 -10.88 -68.54
N ALA A 70 -10.66 -11.84 -68.56
CA ALA A 70 -11.45 -12.20 -67.39
C ALA A 70 -10.59 -12.78 -66.25
N ASN A 71 -9.65 -13.66 -66.58
CA ASN A 71 -8.71 -14.20 -65.59
C ASN A 71 -7.79 -13.11 -65.03
N ALA A 72 -7.35 -12.16 -65.85
CA ALA A 72 -6.55 -11.02 -65.39
C ALA A 72 -7.35 -10.12 -64.44
N ALA A 73 -8.60 -9.78 -64.79
CA ALA A 73 -9.48 -9.00 -63.92
C ALA A 73 -9.76 -9.71 -62.58
N ALA A 74 -10.01 -11.03 -62.61
CA ALA A 74 -10.21 -11.82 -61.41
C ALA A 74 -8.95 -11.84 -60.50
N ARG A 75 -7.75 -11.94 -61.09
CA ARG A 75 -6.50 -11.85 -60.33
C ARG A 75 -6.28 -10.47 -59.72
N ALA A 76 -6.54 -9.40 -60.49
CA ALA A 76 -6.41 -8.03 -60.01
C ALA A 76 -7.34 -7.77 -58.81
N ARG A 77 -8.60 -8.21 -58.88
CA ARG A 77 -9.55 -8.09 -57.76
C ARG A 77 -9.14 -8.89 -56.53
N LYS A 78 -8.66 -10.12 -56.72
CA LYS A 78 -8.13 -10.94 -55.61
C LYS A 78 -6.96 -10.25 -54.93
N GLN A 79 -6.04 -9.67 -55.72
CA GLN A 79 -4.89 -8.95 -55.18
C GLN A 79 -5.34 -7.71 -54.41
N ALA A 80 -6.18 -6.85 -55.01
CA ALA A 80 -6.68 -5.65 -54.35
C ALA A 80 -7.42 -5.95 -53.03
N THR A 81 -8.22 -7.02 -53.00
CA THR A 81 -8.89 -7.46 -51.77
C THR A 81 -7.90 -7.99 -50.73
N ALA A 82 -6.85 -8.70 -51.16
CA ALA A 82 -5.81 -9.18 -50.26
C ALA A 82 -4.98 -8.04 -49.67
N ASP A 83 -4.65 -7.03 -50.47
CA ASP A 83 -3.91 -5.84 -50.04
C ASP A 83 -4.74 -5.02 -49.03
N ALA A 84 -6.01 -4.75 -49.33
CA ALA A 84 -6.92 -4.07 -48.41
C ALA A 84 -7.10 -4.84 -47.09
N ARG A 85 -7.20 -6.18 -47.16
CA ARG A 85 -7.25 -7.04 -45.96
C ARG A 85 -5.95 -6.95 -45.17
N HIS A 86 -4.80 -6.90 -45.84
CA HIS A 86 -3.50 -6.77 -45.17
C HIS A 86 -3.38 -5.44 -44.43
N GLU A 87 -3.77 -4.32 -45.06
CA GLU A 87 -3.78 -3.00 -44.41
C GLU A 87 -4.71 -2.96 -43.20
N MET A 88 -5.90 -3.57 -43.30
CA MET A 88 -6.83 -3.73 -42.18
C MET A 88 -6.20 -4.55 -41.03
N ASP A 89 -5.53 -5.66 -41.34
CA ASP A 89 -4.88 -6.50 -40.33
C ASP A 89 -3.72 -5.74 -39.62
N GLN A 90 -2.95 -4.93 -40.36
CA GLN A 90 -1.87 -4.10 -39.81
C GLN A 90 -2.40 -3.01 -38.88
N THR A 91 -3.44 -2.29 -39.30
CA THR A 91 -4.07 -1.25 -38.47
C THR A 91 -4.71 -1.85 -37.22
N HIS A 92 -5.36 -3.02 -37.34
CA HIS A 92 -5.90 -3.74 -36.20
C HIS A 92 -4.81 -4.16 -35.19
N LEU A 93 -3.64 -4.62 -35.67
CA LEU A 93 -2.50 -4.91 -34.80
C LEU A 93 -2.01 -3.65 -34.06
N GLY A 94 -1.93 -2.52 -34.76
CA GLY A 94 -1.59 -1.22 -34.15
C GLY A 94 -2.57 -0.83 -33.04
N LEU A 95 -3.87 -1.00 -33.28
CA LEU A 95 -4.90 -0.75 -32.26
C LEU A 95 -4.72 -1.66 -31.03
N GLN A 96 -4.44 -2.95 -31.23
CA GLN A 96 -4.22 -3.88 -30.11
C GLN A 96 -3.01 -3.48 -29.25
N ASN A 97 -1.92 -3.01 -29.87
CA ASN A 97 -0.76 -2.51 -29.17
C ASN A 97 -1.11 -1.29 -28.29
N LEU A 98 -1.83 -0.31 -28.84
CA LEU A 98 -2.28 0.87 -28.10
C LEU A 98 -3.24 0.52 -26.95
N LEU A 99 -4.16 -0.42 -27.18
CA LEU A 99 -5.06 -0.90 -26.12
C LEU A 99 -4.28 -1.62 -25.00
N TYR A 100 -3.24 -2.37 -25.34
CA TYR A 100 -2.36 -2.97 -24.35
C TYR A 100 -1.64 -1.91 -23.52
N GLU A 101 -1.05 -0.92 -24.17
CA GLU A 101 -0.35 0.19 -23.52
C GLU A 101 -1.29 0.97 -22.58
N LYS A 102 -2.50 1.34 -23.06
CA LYS A 102 -3.53 1.97 -22.24
C LYS A 102 -3.83 1.17 -20.97
N ARG A 103 -4.11 -0.13 -21.10
CA ARG A 103 -4.41 -1.00 -19.95
C ARG A 103 -3.20 -1.15 -19.02
N HIS A 104 -1.98 -1.11 -19.54
CA HIS A 104 -0.78 -1.12 -18.72
C HIS A 104 -0.67 0.16 -17.90
N LEU A 105 -0.79 1.32 -18.53
CA LEU A 105 -0.75 2.62 -17.87
C LEU A 105 -1.87 2.78 -16.84
N GLU A 106 -3.10 2.37 -17.14
CA GLU A 106 -4.21 2.38 -16.19
C GLU A 106 -3.89 1.57 -14.93
N ARG A 107 -3.31 0.38 -15.09
CA ARG A 107 -2.88 -0.46 -13.95
C ARG A 107 -1.75 0.18 -13.15
N GLU A 108 -0.78 0.81 -13.80
CA GLU A 108 0.30 1.51 -13.09
C GLU A 108 -0.23 2.76 -12.35
N ILE A 109 -1.17 3.50 -12.94
CA ILE A 109 -1.86 4.61 -12.29
C ILE A 109 -2.62 4.13 -11.05
N ASP A 110 -3.36 3.04 -11.15
CA ASP A 110 -4.10 2.48 -10.02
C ASP A 110 -3.16 2.00 -8.91
N LYS A 111 -2.02 1.38 -9.25
CA LYS A 111 -0.97 1.05 -8.26
C LYS A 111 -0.44 2.28 -7.56
N CYS A 112 -0.14 3.35 -8.30
CA CYS A 112 0.33 4.62 -7.74
C CYS A 112 -0.74 5.28 -6.86
N ARG A 113 -2.02 5.18 -7.21
CA ARG A 113 -3.14 5.70 -6.41
C ARG A 113 -3.40 4.89 -5.14
N GLN A 114 -3.17 3.57 -5.21
CA GLN A 114 -3.26 2.67 -4.06
C GLN A 114 -2.08 2.81 -3.09
N PHE A 115 -1.11 3.69 -3.38
CA PHE A 115 -0.08 4.03 -2.42
C PHE A 115 -0.70 4.77 -1.23
N ALA A 116 -1.10 4.00 -0.23
CA ALA A 116 -1.51 4.50 1.07
C ALA A 116 -0.25 4.80 1.88
N SER A 117 -0.05 6.08 2.22
CA SER A 117 1.04 6.47 3.09
C SER A 117 0.56 6.49 4.54
N ILE A 118 1.37 5.92 5.43
CA ILE A 118 1.06 5.73 6.86
C ILE A 118 0.63 7.05 7.54
N TYR A 119 1.06 8.21 7.04
CA TYR A 119 0.69 9.50 7.62
C TYR A 119 -0.82 9.79 7.57
N GLN A 120 -1.57 9.15 6.66
CA GLN A 120 -3.02 9.36 6.54
C GLN A 120 -3.80 8.79 7.74
N ASP A 121 -3.24 7.81 8.45
CA ASP A 121 -3.88 7.16 9.61
C ASP A 121 -3.44 7.76 10.96
N VAL A 122 -2.55 8.75 10.95
CA VAL A 122 -2.03 9.34 12.19
C VAL A 122 -3.05 10.34 12.74
N PRO A 123 -3.46 10.22 14.02
CA PRO A 123 -4.30 11.24 14.64
C PRO A 123 -3.51 12.55 14.75
N PHE A 124 -4.08 13.63 14.22
CA PHE A 124 -3.52 14.98 14.27
C PHE A 124 -4.38 15.89 15.14
N HIS A 125 -3.73 16.93 15.66
CA HIS A 125 -4.42 18.14 16.09
C HIS A 125 -5.28 18.69 14.93
N SER A 126 -6.46 19.19 15.27
CA SER A 126 -7.34 19.87 14.33
C SER A 126 -6.65 21.11 13.72
N LEU A 127 -7.21 21.64 12.63
CA LEU A 127 -6.63 22.85 12.01
C LEU A 127 -6.65 24.05 12.96
N GLU A 128 -7.73 24.20 13.73
CA GLU A 128 -7.88 25.26 14.74
C GLU A 128 -6.81 25.13 15.83
N GLU A 129 -6.63 23.93 16.39
CA GLU A 129 -5.60 23.69 17.42
C GLU A 129 -4.18 23.87 16.89
N PHE A 130 -3.92 23.48 15.63
CA PHE A 130 -2.64 23.72 14.98
C PHE A 130 -2.39 25.21 14.77
N GLU A 131 -3.41 25.95 14.34
CA GLU A 131 -3.33 27.40 14.19
C GLU A 131 -3.09 28.11 15.51
N GLU A 132 -3.53 27.58 16.65
CA GLU A 132 -3.26 28.20 17.96
C GLU A 132 -1.89 27.81 18.54
N LEU A 133 -1.53 26.53 18.45
CA LEU A 133 -0.39 25.96 19.18
C LEU A 133 0.92 25.94 18.38
N ALA A 134 0.86 25.95 17.04
CA ALA A 134 2.05 25.80 16.22
C ALA A 134 2.94 27.06 16.27
N PRO A 135 4.26 26.94 16.05
CA PRO A 135 5.15 28.10 15.91
C PRO A 135 4.73 29.02 14.75
N VAL A 136 5.09 30.30 14.81
CA VAL A 136 4.69 31.31 13.80
C VAL A 136 5.31 30.98 12.44
N GLU A 137 6.52 30.42 12.45
CA GLU A 137 7.24 29.99 11.25
C GLU A 137 6.47 28.91 10.47
N ALA A 138 5.73 28.06 11.18
CA ALA A 138 4.95 26.98 10.59
C ALA A 138 3.58 27.42 10.04
N ARG A 139 3.13 28.65 10.36
CA ARG A 139 1.80 29.21 10.04
C ARG A 139 1.85 30.41 9.08
N THR A 140 2.93 30.55 8.31
CA THR A 140 3.06 31.65 7.36
C THR A 140 1.97 31.57 6.27
N GLU A 141 1.45 32.71 5.81
CA GLU A 141 0.41 32.80 4.76
C GLU A 141 0.76 32.06 3.46
N GLU A 142 2.05 31.94 3.13
CA GLU A 142 2.51 31.15 1.99
C GLU A 142 2.34 29.64 2.20
N VAL A 143 2.58 29.16 3.42
CA VAL A 143 2.39 27.76 3.82
C VAL A 143 0.90 27.43 3.87
N MET A 144 0.08 28.30 4.45
CA MET A 144 -1.37 28.07 4.57
C MET A 144 -2.07 27.97 3.21
N ARG A 145 -1.54 28.64 2.18
CA ARG A 145 -2.04 28.56 0.80
C ARG A 145 -1.65 27.27 0.08
N ASN A 146 -0.60 26.57 0.51
CA ASN A 146 -0.12 25.35 -0.11
C ASN A 146 -0.43 24.13 0.78
N GLU A 147 -1.43 23.34 0.38
CA GLU A 147 -1.90 22.17 1.12
C GLU A 147 -0.77 21.17 1.46
N HIS A 148 0.16 20.94 0.52
CA HIS A 148 1.27 20.02 0.76
C HIS A 148 2.23 20.54 1.83
N GLN A 149 2.58 21.84 1.76
CA GLN A 149 3.46 22.46 2.75
C GLN A 149 2.78 22.54 4.13
N LEU A 150 1.48 22.84 4.15
CA LEU A 150 0.68 22.80 5.37
C LEU A 150 0.71 21.41 6.01
N MET A 151 0.51 20.34 5.23
CA MET A 151 0.57 18.96 5.73
C MET A 151 1.96 18.62 6.30
N LEU A 152 3.05 19.02 5.63
CA LEU A 152 4.40 18.80 6.14
C LEU A 152 4.67 19.52 7.47
N ASN A 153 4.19 20.75 7.60
CA ASN A 153 4.33 21.52 8.84
C ASN A 153 3.48 20.97 9.98
N ARG A 154 2.28 20.45 9.67
CA ARG A 154 1.46 19.73 10.66
C ARG A 154 2.14 18.46 11.15
N LEU A 155 2.76 17.70 10.24
CA LEU A 155 3.53 16.50 10.57
C LEU A 155 4.75 16.80 11.44
N SER A 156 5.51 17.85 11.11
CA SER A 156 6.70 18.23 11.87
C SER A 156 6.34 18.73 13.27
N PHE A 157 5.25 19.49 13.40
CA PHE A 157 4.71 19.93 14.68
C PHE A 157 4.27 18.74 15.55
N GLU A 158 3.48 17.82 14.99
CA GLU A 158 3.01 16.62 15.71
C GLU A 158 4.19 15.77 16.19
N LEU A 159 5.23 15.61 15.37
CA LEU A 159 6.44 14.89 15.75
C LEU A 159 7.14 15.58 16.93
N ALA A 160 7.30 16.90 16.87
CA ALA A 160 7.93 17.67 17.94
C ALA A 160 7.13 17.57 19.26
N GLU A 161 5.80 17.67 19.20
CA GLU A 161 4.94 17.51 20.38
C GLU A 161 5.02 16.11 20.97
N ARG A 162 5.00 15.06 20.15
CA ARG A 162 5.17 13.68 20.64
C ARG A 162 6.52 13.47 21.32
N GLN A 163 7.59 14.02 20.74
CA GLN A 163 8.92 13.97 21.36
C GLN A 163 8.95 14.72 22.71
N ARG A 164 8.32 15.90 22.78
CA ARG A 164 8.21 16.69 24.02
C ARG A 164 7.45 15.93 25.10
N LEU A 165 6.31 15.33 24.76
CA LEU A 165 5.48 14.55 25.68
C LEU A 165 6.20 13.29 26.16
N ASP A 166 6.92 12.59 25.28
CA ASP A 166 7.71 11.42 25.65
C ASP A 166 8.85 11.76 26.61
N LEU A 167 9.54 12.88 26.38
CA LEU A 167 10.56 13.39 27.32
C LEU A 167 9.93 13.72 28.66
N LYS A 168 8.79 14.42 28.68
CA LYS A 168 8.11 14.77 29.93
C LYS A 168 7.63 13.55 30.69
N LYS A 169 7.10 12.55 29.98
CA LYS A 169 6.71 11.25 30.56
C LYS A 169 7.90 10.55 31.22
N LYS A 170 9.06 10.52 30.56
CA LYS A 170 10.28 9.92 31.12
C LYS A 170 10.72 10.65 32.39
N GLU A 171 10.71 11.99 32.38
CA GLU A 171 11.04 12.80 33.56
C GLU A 171 10.08 12.52 34.73
N LEU A 172 8.77 12.51 34.47
CA LEU A 172 7.76 12.22 35.50
C LEU A 172 7.87 10.80 36.06
N LEU A 173 8.22 9.82 35.22
CA LEU A 173 8.47 8.45 35.67
C LEU A 173 9.70 8.37 36.57
N GLN A 174 10.78 9.09 36.26
CA GLN A 174 11.96 9.18 37.11
C GLN A 174 11.62 9.84 38.46
N GLN A 175 10.88 10.96 38.44
CA GLN A 175 10.45 11.64 39.67
C GLN A 175 9.55 10.74 40.52
N LYS A 176 8.62 10.00 39.90
CA LYS A 176 7.78 9.01 40.58
C LYS A 176 8.63 7.93 41.24
N GLU A 177 9.61 7.38 40.53
CA GLU A 177 10.48 6.34 41.07
C GLU A 177 11.31 6.86 42.26
N GLU A 178 11.83 8.08 42.16
CA GLU A 178 12.59 8.73 43.24
C GLU A 178 11.70 8.98 44.47
N LEU A 179 10.49 9.52 44.29
CA LEU A 179 9.54 9.70 45.38
C LEU A 179 9.15 8.37 46.05
N LEU A 180 8.99 7.30 45.27
CA LEU A 180 8.76 5.96 45.83
C LEU A 180 9.94 5.45 46.65
N LYS A 181 11.19 5.69 46.21
CA LYS A 181 12.40 5.37 46.99
C LYS A 181 12.45 6.17 48.30
N GLN A 182 12.21 7.47 48.23
CA GLN A 182 12.15 8.33 49.42
C GLN A 182 11.05 7.90 50.39
N SER A 183 9.87 7.53 49.88
CA SER A 183 8.77 7.01 50.69
C SER A 183 9.16 5.72 51.41
N ARG A 184 9.86 4.80 50.75
CA ARG A 184 10.34 3.55 51.37
C ARG A 184 11.38 3.83 52.46
N ILE A 185 12.31 4.75 52.22
CA ILE A 185 13.31 5.16 53.22
C ILE A 185 12.62 5.77 54.43
N LYS A 186 11.69 6.71 54.23
CA LYS A 186 10.91 7.33 55.31
C LYS A 186 10.12 6.30 56.12
N LEU A 187 9.49 5.32 55.46
CA LEU A 187 8.79 4.23 56.13
C LEU A 187 9.75 3.40 57.02
N ALA A 188 10.91 3.00 56.50
CA ALA A 188 11.91 2.27 57.27
C ALA A 188 12.44 3.07 58.46
N THR A 189 12.66 4.39 58.30
CA THR A 189 13.05 5.26 59.43
C THR A 189 11.93 5.38 60.47
N MET A 190 10.67 5.47 60.04
CA MET A 190 9.52 5.52 60.94
C MET A 190 9.37 4.22 61.73
N GLU A 191 9.55 3.06 61.09
CA GLU A 191 9.58 1.76 61.76
C GLU A 191 10.73 1.68 62.77
N SER A 192 11.92 2.17 62.41
CA SER A 192 13.05 2.25 63.34
C SER A 192 12.73 3.13 64.56
N VAL A 193 12.21 4.34 64.35
CA VAL A 193 11.81 5.24 65.45
C VAL A 193 10.74 4.60 66.32
N LYS A 194 9.73 3.94 65.73
CA LYS A 194 8.71 3.18 66.47
C LYS A 194 9.35 2.12 67.38
N THR A 195 10.28 1.33 66.85
CA THR A 195 10.95 0.29 67.66
C THR A 195 11.78 0.88 68.80
N GLN A 196 12.43 2.04 68.60
CA GLN A 196 13.15 2.76 69.65
C GLN A 196 12.21 3.29 70.74
N ILE A 197 11.07 3.87 70.35
CA ILE A 197 10.04 4.33 71.30
C ILE A 197 9.47 3.16 72.10
N ASP A 198 9.16 2.03 71.44
CA ASP A 198 8.67 0.82 72.13
C ASP A 198 9.72 0.29 73.13
N ALA A 199 11.00 0.35 72.79
CA ALA A 199 12.09 -0.01 73.70
C ALA A 199 12.19 0.95 74.90
N LEU A 200 12.09 2.26 74.67
CA LEU A 200 12.07 3.26 75.73
C LEU A 200 10.84 3.13 76.63
N MET A 201 9.65 2.90 76.07
CA MET A 201 8.44 2.64 76.85
C MET A 201 8.58 1.38 77.71
N LYS A 202 9.15 0.29 77.18
CA LYS A 202 9.46 -0.91 77.97
C LYS A 202 10.43 -0.61 79.10
N ALA A 203 11.50 0.14 78.84
CA ALA A 203 12.47 0.55 79.85
C ALA A 203 11.85 1.46 80.91
N PHE A 204 11.02 2.44 80.52
CA PHE A 204 10.31 3.32 81.43
C PHE A 204 9.31 2.55 82.31
N ASN A 205 8.53 1.63 81.73
CA ASN A 205 7.63 0.77 82.47
C ASN A 205 8.40 -0.11 83.45
N PHE A 206 9.55 -0.67 83.04
CA PHE A 206 10.43 -1.41 83.94
C PHE A 206 10.90 -0.54 85.11
N LEU A 207 11.42 0.66 84.84
CA LEU A 207 11.88 1.61 85.87
C LEU A 207 10.74 2.10 86.79
N SER A 208 9.54 2.31 86.26
CA SER A 208 8.37 2.69 87.05
C SER A 208 7.87 1.53 87.91
N THR A 209 7.88 0.30 87.40
CA THR A 209 7.59 -0.91 88.21
C THR A 209 8.67 -1.17 89.26
N ASP A 210 9.94 -0.90 88.95
CA ASP A 210 11.06 -1.03 89.88
C ASP A 210 11.02 0.08 90.95
N SER A 211 10.71 1.32 90.58
CA SER A 211 10.48 2.42 91.51
C SER A 211 9.30 2.13 92.44
N LYS A 212 8.22 1.53 91.92
CA LYS A 212 7.04 1.15 92.72
C LYS A 212 7.35 0.00 93.69
N ARG A 213 8.08 -1.02 93.22
CA ARG A 213 8.62 -2.08 94.07
C ARG A 213 9.60 -1.56 95.13
N ARG A 214 10.43 -0.56 94.80
CA ARG A 214 11.35 0.07 95.75
C ARG A 214 10.62 0.86 96.83
N SER A 215 9.57 1.62 96.50
CA SER A 215 8.70 2.25 97.50
C SER A 215 7.95 1.23 98.37
N ASP A 216 7.49 0.10 97.82
CA ASP A 216 6.83 -0.97 98.59
C ASP A 216 7.84 -1.76 99.45
N SER A 217 9.11 -1.87 99.04
CA SER A 217 10.17 -2.55 99.80
C SER A 217 10.81 -1.69 100.90
N ASN A 218 10.76 -0.36 100.78
CA ASN A 218 11.26 0.55 101.84
C ASN A 218 10.32 0.61 103.06
N GLU A 219 9.15 -0.04 102.97
CA GLU A 219 8.23 -0.29 104.09
C GLU A 219 8.49 -1.68 104.74
N TYR A 220 9.38 -2.51 104.18
CA TYR A 220 9.59 -3.91 104.61
C TYR A 220 11.04 -4.26 105.02
N THR A 221 12.05 -3.45 104.68
CA THR A 221 13.44 -3.69 105.08
C THR A 221 13.85 -2.93 106.34
N ASP A 222 13.12 -3.12 107.45
CA ASP A 222 13.61 -2.83 108.80
C ASP A 222 13.54 -4.06 109.72
N SER A 223 13.31 -5.25 109.16
CA SER A 223 13.35 -6.49 109.95
C SER A 223 14.08 -7.63 109.24
N ILE A 224 15.11 -8.10 109.95
CA ILE A 224 15.71 -9.43 109.90
C ILE A 224 16.86 -9.64 108.92
N GLY A 225 18.06 -9.67 109.50
CA GLY A 225 19.24 -10.30 108.93
C GLY A 225 19.47 -11.74 109.41
N SER A 226 20.54 -12.29 108.84
CA SER A 226 21.39 -13.40 109.32
C SER A 226 21.07 -14.85 108.92
N SER A 227 22.05 -15.42 108.21
CA SER A 227 22.78 -16.68 108.51
C SER A 227 22.78 -17.82 107.47
N LYS A 228 24.03 -18.12 107.04
CA LYS A 228 24.69 -19.44 106.79
C LYS A 228 24.24 -20.28 105.58
N GLU A 229 25.02 -21.18 104.99
CA GLU A 229 26.46 -21.45 104.82
C GLU A 229 26.59 -22.70 103.91
N SER A 230 27.68 -22.80 103.13
CA SER A 230 28.37 -24.04 102.66
C SER A 230 27.85 -24.98 101.52
N ARG A 231 28.81 -25.16 100.57
CA ARG A 231 29.36 -26.41 99.98
C ARG A 231 28.87 -26.93 98.59
N ARG A 232 29.83 -26.89 97.65
CA ARG A 232 30.59 -28.00 96.99
C ARG A 232 30.46 -28.20 95.45
N ASN A 233 31.67 -28.28 94.85
CA ASN A 233 32.16 -29.13 93.75
C ASN A 233 31.87 -28.79 92.26
N GLY A 234 32.95 -28.64 91.47
CA GLY A 234 32.98 -28.67 89.98
C GLY A 234 32.91 -30.10 89.40
N PRO A 235 33.33 -30.40 88.14
CA PRO A 235 34.27 -29.66 87.26
C PRO A 235 33.92 -29.58 85.73
N SER A 236 34.78 -28.86 84.99
CA SER A 236 35.23 -28.94 83.57
C SER A 236 34.38 -29.63 82.47
N ASN A 237 34.26 -29.02 81.27
CA ASN A 237 35.20 -29.15 80.12
C ASN A 237 34.56 -28.87 78.72
N ILE A 238 35.40 -28.37 77.81
CA ILE A 238 35.49 -28.62 76.34
C ILE A 238 34.60 -27.86 75.31
N ILE A 239 35.38 -27.22 74.43
CA ILE A 239 35.20 -26.65 73.08
C ILE A 239 34.49 -27.57 72.06
N ASN A 240 33.68 -27.01 71.15
CA ASN A 240 33.73 -27.43 69.73
C ASN A 240 33.15 -26.42 68.71
N ARG A 241 33.90 -26.26 67.60
CA ARG A 241 33.55 -25.60 66.34
C ARG A 241 32.68 -26.51 65.44
N ARG A 242 31.87 -25.90 64.56
CA ARG A 242 31.46 -26.28 63.17
C ARG A 242 30.48 -25.17 62.70
N ARG A 243 30.66 -24.38 61.63
CA ARG A 243 30.83 -24.55 60.17
C ARG A 243 29.67 -25.27 59.46
N ILE A 244 29.23 -24.63 58.35
CA ILE A 244 28.35 -25.09 57.24
C ILE A 244 26.87 -24.77 57.52
N SER A 245 26.05 -24.16 56.65
CA SER A 245 26.04 -23.92 55.19
C SER A 245 25.45 -22.56 54.86
#